data_AF-A0A6P8ICM6-F1
#
_entry.id   AF-A0A6P8ICM6-F1
#
_cell.length_a   1.000
_cell.length_b   1.000
_cell.length_c   1.000
_cell.angle_alpha   90.00
_cell.angle_beta   90.00
_cell.angle_gamma   90.00
#
_symmetry.space_group_name_H-M   'P 1'
#
loop_
_entity.id
_entity.type
_entity.pdbx_description
1 polymer ?
#
loop_
_entity_poly.entity_id
_entity_poly.type
_entity_poly.pdbx_seq_one_letter_code
_entity_poly.pdbx_strand_id
1 'polypeptide(L)'
;KQEKVRHKAKKREEERRERLQLKSKLVSSIGIQTDQVASSQIKSRGAQMVIASRERNPNVVGKVNTQTAKPVVVSKPAYKSAPLIRNQDLTKPAEGYPVSVGEGSFGTCEFMFYRGNIPVVVKSYKSHVSRDEVNAEASSLMELQKPSPHPCLPLLLGIHVADKPYLLVTQFHGNGQTSHTVSSAIRASLLESGREWYLFLEKLVKAVSFMHSKQWLHNDIKHNNVVCHLSQKIWQPVLIDFGKSLKFVDARKTSMKRCPKDYPWIAPEIVKGEARKSIEGDVFSLGYLMKYVAHRVAECRSAHFSDLYNKCMSIIPSHRPSLQFVARELH
;
A
#
# COMPACT_ATOMS: atom_id res chain seq x y z
N LYS A 1 4.17 -28.89 -28.40
CA LYS A 1 3.84 -28.05 -27.22
C LYS A 1 5.09 -27.64 -26.42
N GLN A 2 6.04 -28.54 -26.14
CA GLN A 2 7.32 -28.22 -25.48
C GLN A 2 8.22 -27.25 -26.28
N GLU A 3 8.20 -27.34 -27.60
CA GLU A 3 9.01 -26.48 -28.49
C GLU A 3 8.58 -24.99 -28.43
N LYS A 4 7.27 -24.72 -28.37
CA LYS A 4 6.72 -23.37 -28.18
C LYS A 4 7.09 -22.76 -26.82
N VAL A 5 7.28 -23.60 -25.79
CA VAL A 5 7.73 -23.14 -24.46
C VAL A 5 9.23 -22.80 -24.48
N ARG A 6 10.05 -23.63 -25.13
CA ARG A 6 11.49 -23.36 -25.32
C ARG A 6 11.74 -22.09 -26.14
N HIS A 7 10.96 -21.87 -27.19
CA HIS A 7 11.09 -20.66 -28.01
C HIS A 7 10.70 -19.38 -27.24
N LYS A 8 9.64 -19.43 -26.42
CA LYS A 8 9.27 -18.33 -25.50
C LYS A 8 10.33 -18.06 -24.42
N ALA A 9 11.00 -19.10 -23.92
CA ALA A 9 12.08 -18.96 -22.94
C ALA A 9 13.31 -18.28 -23.57
N LYS A 10 13.74 -18.73 -24.76
CA LYS A 10 14.85 -18.10 -25.50
C LYS A 10 14.59 -16.63 -25.81
N LYS A 11 13.39 -16.30 -26.30
CA LYS A 11 13.02 -14.91 -26.60
C LYS A 11 13.08 -13.99 -25.36
N ARG A 12 12.64 -14.49 -24.19
CA ARG A 12 12.71 -13.73 -22.92
C ARG A 12 14.15 -13.54 -22.43
N GLU A 13 15.02 -14.51 -22.68
CA GLU A 13 16.43 -14.45 -22.30
C GLU A 13 17.20 -13.45 -23.17
N GLU A 14 16.86 -13.40 -24.46
CA GLU A 14 17.40 -12.44 -25.43
C GLU A 14 16.95 -10.99 -25.11
N GLU A 15 15.66 -10.78 -24.85
CA GLU A 15 15.11 -9.49 -24.38
C GLU A 15 15.76 -9.02 -23.06
N ARG A 16 16.06 -9.96 -22.14
CA ARG A 16 16.77 -9.66 -20.88
C ARG A 16 18.21 -9.21 -21.14
N ARG A 17 18.89 -9.83 -22.10
CA ARG A 17 20.30 -9.55 -22.44
C ARG A 17 20.46 -8.19 -23.10
N GLU A 18 19.56 -7.83 -24.02
CA GLU A 18 19.50 -6.50 -24.64
C GLU A 18 19.25 -5.39 -23.60
N ARG A 19 18.34 -5.64 -22.66
CA ARG A 19 18.00 -4.67 -21.59
C ARG A 19 19.15 -4.44 -20.62
N LEU A 20 19.94 -5.47 -20.32
CA LEU A 20 21.16 -5.35 -19.50
C LEU A 20 22.27 -4.58 -20.23
N GLN A 21 22.42 -4.77 -21.54
CA GLN A 21 23.35 -3.98 -22.34
C GLN A 21 22.95 -2.50 -22.40
N LEU A 22 21.65 -2.19 -22.52
CA LEU A 22 21.15 -0.82 -22.49
C LEU A 22 21.39 -0.15 -21.13
N LYS A 23 21.20 -0.90 -20.03
CA LYS A 23 21.43 -0.44 -18.65
C LYS A 23 22.92 -0.19 -18.38
N SER A 24 23.81 -1.03 -18.91
CA SER A 24 25.27 -0.83 -18.85
C SER A 24 25.70 0.47 -19.54
N LYS A 25 25.19 0.72 -20.76
CA LYS A 25 25.45 1.94 -21.52
C LYS A 25 24.95 3.21 -20.83
N LEU A 26 23.84 3.12 -20.09
CA LEU A 26 23.26 4.24 -19.35
C LEU A 26 24.02 4.54 -18.04
N VAL A 27 24.63 3.53 -17.43
CA VAL A 27 25.46 3.71 -16.23
C VAL A 27 26.83 4.31 -16.59
N SER A 28 27.38 3.97 -17.76
CA SER A 28 28.62 4.59 -18.25
C SER A 28 28.48 6.07 -18.65
N SER A 29 27.26 6.52 -18.99
CA SER A 29 27.00 7.92 -19.39
C SER A 29 26.71 8.86 -18.22
N ILE A 30 26.49 8.34 -17.01
CA ILE A 30 26.21 9.13 -15.80
C ILE A 30 27.39 8.94 -14.85
N GLY A 31 28.49 9.65 -15.13
CA GLY A 31 29.64 9.71 -14.23
C GLY A 31 29.29 10.47 -12.96
N ILE A 32 29.14 9.75 -11.84
CA ILE A 32 29.07 10.36 -10.50
C ILE A 32 30.00 9.60 -9.58
N GLN A 33 31.11 10.25 -9.23
CA GLN A 33 32.03 9.89 -8.16
C GLN A 33 31.30 9.94 -6.81
N THR A 34 31.47 8.89 -6.02
CA THR A 34 31.01 8.81 -4.63
C THR A 34 32.09 9.37 -3.71
N ASP A 35 31.77 10.29 -2.81
CA ASP A 35 32.36 10.31 -1.46
C ASP A 35 31.57 11.17 -0.45
N GLN A 36 31.47 10.58 0.76
CA GLN A 36 31.30 11.08 2.14
C GLN A 36 30.35 12.25 2.48
N VAL A 37 29.50 12.06 3.51
CA VAL A 37 29.65 12.64 4.87
C VAL A 37 28.43 12.29 5.78
N ALA A 38 28.77 12.25 7.06
CA ALA A 38 28.15 11.79 8.29
C ALA A 38 26.75 12.26 8.73
N SER A 39 26.34 11.57 9.80
CA SER A 39 25.20 11.69 10.71
C SER A 39 24.71 13.10 11.04
N SER A 40 23.42 13.33 10.80
CA SER A 40 22.54 14.18 11.62
C SER A 40 21.12 13.61 11.54
N GLN A 41 20.26 13.85 12.52
CA GLN A 41 18.90 13.29 12.59
C GLN A 41 18.05 13.71 11.37
N ILE A 42 18.03 12.88 10.33
CA ILE A 42 17.23 13.12 9.12
C ILE A 42 15.77 12.77 9.42
N LYS A 43 14.92 13.79 9.59
CA LYS A 43 13.46 13.64 9.55
C LYS A 43 13.09 12.93 8.23
N SER A 44 12.25 11.90 8.30
CA SER A 44 11.87 11.13 7.10
C SER A 44 11.31 12.05 6.01
N ARG A 45 11.56 11.73 4.73
CA ARG A 45 11.09 12.52 3.59
C ARG A 45 9.58 12.79 3.64
N GLY A 46 8.80 11.85 4.18
CA GLY A 46 7.36 12.04 4.46
C GLY A 46 7.07 13.10 5.52
N ALA A 47 7.85 13.17 6.61
CA ALA A 47 7.74 14.24 7.60
C ALA A 47 8.12 15.62 7.01
N GLN A 48 9.14 15.68 6.14
CA GLN A 48 9.51 16.91 5.44
C GLN A 48 8.40 17.41 4.50
N MET A 49 7.71 16.51 3.80
CA MET A 49 6.55 16.88 2.98
C MET A 49 5.37 17.41 3.80
N VAL A 50 5.12 16.85 4.99
CA VAL A 50 4.06 17.32 5.91
C VAL A 50 4.41 18.68 6.52
N ILE A 51 5.68 18.93 6.83
CA ILE A 51 6.15 20.22 7.35
C ILE A 51 6.02 21.30 6.24
N ALA A 52 6.49 20.99 5.03
CA ALA A 52 6.40 21.89 3.88
C ALA A 52 4.96 22.20 3.45
N SER A 53 3.97 21.37 3.82
CA SER A 53 2.55 21.62 3.56
C SER A 53 1.89 22.50 4.64
N ARG A 54 2.37 22.45 5.89
CA ARG A 54 1.86 23.21 7.04
C ARG A 54 2.39 24.64 7.12
N GLU A 55 3.62 24.89 6.71
CA GLU A 55 4.30 26.19 6.83
C GLU A 55 3.85 27.26 5.81
N ARG A 56 2.75 27.03 5.07
CA ARG A 56 2.26 27.96 4.03
C ARG A 56 0.80 28.42 4.21
N ASN A 57 0.26 28.36 5.43
CA ASN A 57 -1.09 28.85 5.72
C ASN A 57 -1.04 29.89 6.87
N PRO A 58 -1.05 31.21 6.58
CA PRO A 58 -1.29 32.22 7.59
C PRO A 58 -2.80 32.33 7.83
N ASN A 59 -3.19 32.56 9.09
CA ASN A 59 -4.55 32.76 9.62
C ASN A 59 -5.25 31.50 10.14
N VAL A 60 -5.16 31.27 11.46
CA VAL A 60 -6.34 31.23 12.36
C VAL A 60 -5.89 31.62 13.77
N VAL A 61 -6.30 32.80 14.25
CA VAL A 61 -6.21 33.23 15.65
C VAL A 61 -7.62 33.29 16.23
N GLY A 62 -7.83 32.59 17.35
CA GLY A 62 -8.71 32.92 18.48
C GLY A 62 -10.23 33.04 18.29
N LYS A 63 -11.03 32.28 19.07
CA LYS A 63 -11.59 32.72 20.37
C LYS A 63 -12.58 31.70 20.94
N VAL A 64 -12.57 31.61 22.26
CA VAL A 64 -13.42 30.77 23.13
C VAL A 64 -14.75 31.49 23.36
N ASN A 65 -15.87 30.75 23.37
CA ASN A 65 -17.02 31.15 24.18
C ASN A 65 -17.90 29.96 24.60
N THR A 66 -18.33 30.02 25.85
CA THR A 66 -19.15 29.08 26.62
C THR A 66 -20.65 29.28 26.36
N GLN A 67 -21.46 28.20 26.30
CA GLN A 67 -22.57 27.93 27.24
C GLN A 67 -23.59 26.85 26.78
N THR A 68 -24.08 26.14 27.81
CA THR A 68 -25.34 25.38 27.97
C THR A 68 -25.51 24.01 27.31
N ALA A 69 -25.63 22.99 28.17
CA ALA A 69 -25.78 21.58 27.86
C ALA A 69 -27.24 21.18 27.59
N LYS A 70 -27.41 20.33 26.58
CA LYS A 70 -28.64 19.57 26.23
C LYS A 70 -28.21 18.13 25.86
N PRO A 71 -29.14 17.14 25.93
CA PRO A 71 -28.83 15.78 26.37
C PRO A 71 -27.92 15.02 25.40
N VAL A 72 -27.00 14.23 25.98
CA VAL A 72 -25.93 13.49 25.30
C VAL A 72 -26.52 12.37 24.44
N VAL A 73 -26.76 12.67 23.17
CA VAL A 73 -26.69 11.65 22.11
C VAL A 73 -25.22 11.25 22.03
N VAL A 74 -24.91 9.97 22.24
CA VAL A 74 -23.55 9.43 22.07
C VAL A 74 -23.18 9.56 20.59
N SER A 75 -22.64 10.72 20.22
CA SER A 75 -22.05 10.95 18.91
C SER A 75 -20.75 10.17 18.85
N LYS A 76 -20.55 9.46 17.73
CA LYS A 76 -19.23 8.89 17.39
C LYS A 76 -18.19 10.01 17.55
N PRO A 77 -17.02 9.75 18.16
CA PRO A 77 -16.03 10.78 18.42
C PRO A 77 -15.75 11.55 17.13
N ALA A 78 -15.81 12.88 17.18
CA ALA A 78 -15.50 13.75 16.07
C ALA A 78 -14.06 13.46 15.60
N TYR A 79 -13.93 12.68 14.53
CA TYR A 79 -12.65 12.47 13.87
C TYR A 79 -12.10 13.87 13.53
N LYS A 80 -10.85 14.17 13.92
CA LYS A 80 -10.15 15.31 13.33
C LYS A 80 -10.18 15.07 11.83
N SER A 81 -10.95 15.89 11.12
CA SER A 81 -11.24 15.69 9.71
C SER A 81 -9.96 15.64 8.91
N ALA A 82 -9.92 14.77 7.89
CA ALA A 82 -8.81 14.75 6.95
C ALA A 82 -8.62 16.14 6.31
N PRO A 83 -7.37 16.52 5.98
CA PRO A 83 -7.13 17.77 5.29
C PRO A 83 -7.96 17.82 4.00
N LEU A 84 -8.61 18.95 3.74
CA LEU A 84 -9.35 19.15 2.51
C LEU A 84 -8.42 19.66 1.40
N ILE A 85 -8.55 19.08 0.21
CA ILE A 85 -7.82 19.47 -1.00
C ILE A 85 -8.83 20.00 -2.02
N ARG A 86 -8.46 21.08 -2.71
CA ARG A 86 -9.25 21.63 -3.83
C ARG A 86 -8.78 21.00 -5.13
N ASN A 87 -9.71 20.74 -6.06
CA ASN A 87 -9.38 20.17 -7.37
C ASN A 87 -8.37 21.02 -8.14
N GLN A 88 -8.44 22.35 -8.02
CA GLN A 88 -7.48 23.27 -8.65
C GLN A 88 -6.03 23.11 -8.15
N ASP A 89 -5.81 22.49 -6.98
CA ASP A 89 -4.47 22.25 -6.44
C ASP A 89 -3.84 20.97 -7.03
N LEU A 90 -4.55 20.24 -7.89
CA LEU A 90 -4.12 19.00 -8.55
C LEU A 90 -3.90 19.24 -10.06
N THR A 91 -2.71 18.94 -10.56
CA THR A 91 -2.37 19.07 -11.98
C THR A 91 -1.96 17.72 -12.57
N LYS A 92 -2.41 17.44 -13.80
CA LYS A 92 -1.98 16.26 -14.55
C LYS A 92 -0.52 16.42 -15.01
N PRO A 93 0.21 15.32 -15.24
CA PRO A 93 1.52 15.41 -15.89
C PRO A 93 1.39 15.96 -17.33
N ALA A 94 2.52 16.38 -17.90
CA ALA A 94 2.58 16.82 -19.29
C ALA A 94 2.07 15.73 -20.25
N GLU A 95 1.60 16.15 -21.43
CA GLU A 95 1.08 15.24 -22.44
C GLU A 95 2.13 14.18 -22.84
N GLY A 96 1.68 12.94 -23.08
CA GLY A 96 2.54 11.79 -23.38
C GLY A 96 3.04 11.01 -22.16
N TYR A 97 2.81 11.48 -20.93
CA TYR A 97 3.14 10.74 -19.71
C TYR A 97 1.95 9.89 -19.20
N PRO A 98 2.19 8.68 -18.67
CA PRO A 98 1.11 7.82 -18.19
C PRO A 98 0.42 8.44 -16.97
N VAL A 99 -0.87 8.71 -17.11
CA VAL A 99 -1.72 9.24 -16.03
C VAL A 99 -2.37 8.11 -15.24
N SER A 100 -2.82 7.04 -15.90
CA SER A 100 -3.52 5.95 -15.22
C SER A 100 -2.55 5.07 -14.44
N VAL A 101 -2.79 4.96 -13.13
CA VAL A 101 -2.05 4.07 -12.21
C VAL A 101 -2.81 2.76 -12.00
N GLY A 102 -4.14 2.81 -12.04
CA GLY A 102 -4.96 1.61 -11.94
C GLY A 102 -6.45 1.93 -11.89
N GLU A 103 -7.25 0.90 -12.09
CA GLU A 103 -8.70 0.94 -11.95
C GLU A 103 -9.15 -0.24 -11.08
N GLY A 104 -10.12 0.01 -10.21
CA GLY A 104 -10.64 -1.01 -9.29
C GLY A 104 -12.13 -0.87 -9.04
N SER A 105 -12.61 -1.68 -8.09
CA SER A 105 -14.02 -1.70 -7.69
C SER A 105 -14.51 -0.31 -7.24
N PHE A 106 -13.66 0.44 -6.55
CA PHE A 106 -14.01 1.73 -5.92
C PHE A 106 -13.84 2.94 -6.82
N GLY A 107 -13.16 2.81 -7.97
CA GLY A 107 -12.88 3.94 -8.85
C GLY A 107 -11.55 3.82 -9.59
N THR A 108 -11.06 4.96 -10.07
CA THR A 108 -9.81 5.09 -10.82
C THR A 108 -8.73 5.76 -9.97
N CYS A 109 -7.48 5.37 -10.20
CA CYS A 109 -6.30 5.97 -9.58
C CYS A 109 -5.44 6.62 -10.66
N GLU A 110 -5.20 7.91 -10.54
CA GLU A 110 -4.39 8.70 -11.47
C GLU A 110 -3.13 9.24 -10.79
N PHE A 111 -2.02 9.26 -11.52
CA PHE A 111 -0.81 9.99 -11.17
C PHE A 111 -0.99 11.47 -11.49
N MET A 112 -0.78 12.32 -10.49
CA MET A 112 -0.91 13.78 -10.61
C MET A 112 0.15 14.48 -9.76
N PHE A 113 0.21 15.81 -9.85
CA PHE A 113 0.99 16.65 -8.96
C PHE A 113 0.08 17.48 -8.07
N TYR A 114 0.33 17.45 -6.76
CA TYR A 114 -0.27 18.37 -5.81
C TYR A 114 0.60 19.62 -5.67
N ARG A 115 -0.03 20.80 -5.74
CA ARG A 115 0.64 22.12 -5.72
C ARG A 115 1.76 22.24 -6.77
N GLY A 116 1.56 21.62 -7.92
CA GLY A 116 2.43 21.72 -9.10
C GLY A 116 3.68 20.84 -9.09
N ASN A 117 4.13 20.33 -7.94
CA ASN A 117 5.41 19.60 -7.87
C ASN A 117 5.45 18.37 -6.95
N ILE A 118 4.41 18.11 -6.14
CA ILE A 118 4.40 16.95 -5.24
C ILE A 118 3.72 15.77 -5.94
N PRO A 119 4.45 14.70 -6.29
CA PRO A 119 3.86 13.55 -6.98
C PRO A 119 2.88 12.80 -6.08
N VAL A 120 1.65 12.62 -6.55
CA VAL A 120 0.54 12.01 -5.81
C VAL A 120 -0.21 10.97 -6.65
N VAL A 121 -0.91 10.09 -5.96
CA VAL A 121 -2.01 9.29 -6.52
C VAL A 121 -3.32 9.92 -6.07
N VAL A 122 -4.19 10.18 -7.04
CA VAL A 122 -5.57 10.65 -6.83
C VAL A 122 -6.50 9.50 -7.11
N LYS A 123 -7.15 8.98 -6.06
CA LYS A 123 -8.21 7.97 -6.16
C LYS A 123 -9.55 8.69 -6.31
N SER A 124 -10.11 8.65 -7.50
CA SER A 124 -11.43 9.20 -7.84
C SER A 124 -12.49 8.13 -7.63
N TYR A 125 -13.39 8.34 -6.66
CA TYR A 125 -14.40 7.35 -6.31
C TYR A 125 -15.60 7.37 -7.27
N LYS A 126 -16.21 6.20 -7.47
CA LYS A 126 -17.45 6.05 -8.24
C LYS A 126 -18.61 6.80 -7.56
N SER A 127 -19.61 7.16 -8.37
CA SER A 127 -20.75 7.97 -7.92
C SER A 127 -21.59 7.36 -6.80
N HIS A 128 -21.58 6.03 -6.59
CA HIS A 128 -22.32 5.38 -5.51
C HIS A 128 -21.59 5.39 -4.16
N VAL A 129 -20.29 5.70 -4.13
CA VAL A 129 -19.51 5.73 -2.89
C VAL A 129 -19.93 6.94 -2.05
N SER A 130 -20.24 6.71 -0.78
CA SER A 130 -20.66 7.76 0.13
C SER A 130 -19.49 8.61 0.63
N ARG A 131 -19.79 9.84 1.09
CA ARG A 131 -18.80 10.72 1.74
C ARG A 131 -18.19 10.05 2.98
N ASP A 132 -19.00 9.31 3.73
CA ASP A 132 -18.58 8.63 4.96
C ASP A 132 -17.60 7.50 4.69
N GLU A 133 -17.75 6.76 3.60
CA GLU A 133 -16.78 5.74 3.18
C GLU A 133 -15.41 6.37 2.86
N VAL A 134 -15.38 7.48 2.13
CA VAL A 134 -14.14 8.21 1.83
C VAL A 134 -13.50 8.76 3.11
N ASN A 135 -14.31 9.33 4.01
CA ASN A 135 -13.84 9.81 5.31
C ASN A 135 -13.30 8.70 6.20
N ALA A 136 -13.92 7.51 6.18
CA ALA A 136 -13.46 6.36 6.93
C ALA A 136 -12.10 5.85 6.43
N GLU A 137 -11.93 5.73 5.11
CA GLU A 137 -10.64 5.37 4.49
C GLU A 137 -9.56 6.40 4.85
N ALA A 138 -9.85 7.69 4.71
CA ALA A 138 -8.93 8.76 5.07
C ALA A 138 -8.55 8.74 6.57
N SER A 139 -9.53 8.53 7.44
CA SER A 139 -9.31 8.48 8.90
C SER A 139 -8.36 7.34 9.29
N SER A 140 -8.44 6.18 8.63
CA SER A 140 -7.53 5.07 8.86
C SER A 140 -6.07 5.45 8.59
N LEU A 141 -5.81 6.08 7.44
CA LEU A 141 -4.47 6.55 7.06
C LEU A 141 -3.96 7.64 8.00
N MET A 142 -4.80 8.60 8.37
CA MET A 142 -4.44 9.66 9.31
C MET A 142 -4.01 9.13 10.67
N GLU A 143 -4.66 8.09 11.18
CA GLU A 143 -4.29 7.48 12.44
C GLU A 143 -3.00 6.67 12.33
N LEU A 144 -2.85 5.90 11.24
CA LEU A 144 -1.63 5.12 10.98
C LEU A 144 -0.40 5.99 10.72
N GLN A 145 -0.59 7.25 10.32
CA GLN A 145 0.49 8.24 10.18
C GLN A 145 0.98 8.84 11.51
N LYS A 146 0.35 8.54 12.66
CA LYS A 146 0.70 9.13 13.95
C LYS A 146 1.50 8.16 14.84
N PRO A 147 2.53 8.66 15.56
CA PRO A 147 3.05 10.03 15.57
C PRO A 147 3.89 10.38 14.33
N SER A 148 4.35 9.37 13.59
CA SER A 148 5.18 9.51 12.40
C SER A 148 4.71 8.55 11.30
N PRO A 149 4.80 8.94 10.01
CA PRO A 149 4.46 8.05 8.89
C PRO A 149 5.35 6.80 8.85
N HIS A 150 4.76 5.65 8.54
CA HIS A 150 5.50 4.41 8.29
C HIS A 150 5.91 4.33 6.80
N PRO A 151 7.17 4.01 6.45
CA PRO A 151 7.68 4.08 5.07
C PRO A 151 6.99 3.11 4.09
N CYS A 152 6.39 2.03 4.61
CA CYS A 152 5.65 1.03 3.82
C CYS A 152 4.12 1.24 3.81
N LEU A 153 3.64 2.40 4.26
CA LEU A 153 2.25 2.82 4.15
C LEU A 153 2.18 4.16 3.41
N PRO A 154 1.14 4.43 2.59
CA PRO A 154 1.03 5.68 1.87
C PRO A 154 0.75 6.84 2.82
N LEU A 155 1.39 7.98 2.56
CA LEU A 155 1.04 9.22 3.23
C LEU A 155 -0.24 9.79 2.61
N LEU A 156 -1.31 9.95 3.38
CA LEU A 156 -2.47 10.78 3.05
C LEU A 156 -2.08 12.25 3.08
N LEU A 157 -2.32 12.94 1.97
CA LEU A 157 -2.22 14.39 1.88
C LEU A 157 -3.56 15.05 2.18
N GLY A 158 -4.67 14.43 1.76
CA GLY A 158 -6.01 14.94 2.02
C GLY A 158 -7.08 14.30 1.17
N ILE A 159 -8.29 14.86 1.25
CA ILE A 159 -9.48 14.41 0.52
C ILE A 159 -10.18 15.59 -0.15
N HIS A 160 -10.93 15.31 -1.20
CA HIS A 160 -11.91 16.22 -1.78
C HIS A 160 -13.30 15.59 -1.64
N VAL A 161 -14.17 16.19 -0.83
CA VAL A 161 -15.52 15.64 -0.56
C VAL A 161 -16.63 16.71 -0.63
N ALA A 162 -16.30 17.90 -1.15
CA ALA A 162 -17.27 18.99 -1.32
C ALA A 162 -18.32 18.61 -2.38
N ASP A 163 -17.85 18.14 -3.53
CA ASP A 163 -18.63 17.71 -4.68
C ASP A 163 -18.08 16.40 -5.27
N LYS A 164 -18.86 15.77 -6.16
CA LYS A 164 -18.47 14.51 -6.81
C LYS A 164 -17.69 14.79 -8.12
N PRO A 165 -16.73 13.93 -8.51
CA PRO A 165 -16.31 12.71 -7.80
C PRO A 165 -15.53 13.04 -6.53
N TYR A 166 -15.79 12.28 -5.45
CA TYR A 166 -14.96 12.39 -4.25
C TYR A 166 -13.56 11.87 -4.55
N LEU A 167 -12.55 12.49 -3.95
CA LEU A 167 -11.14 12.14 -4.14
C LEU A 167 -10.46 11.83 -2.82
N LEU A 168 -9.54 10.86 -2.85
CA LEU A 168 -8.54 10.64 -1.81
C LEU A 168 -7.15 10.78 -2.41
N VAL A 169 -6.32 11.62 -1.81
CA VAL A 169 -5.01 12.01 -2.36
C VAL A 169 -3.90 11.49 -1.44
N THR A 170 -3.07 10.59 -1.97
CA THR A 170 -1.93 10.00 -1.25
C THR A 170 -0.63 10.23 -1.99
N GLN A 171 0.50 10.11 -1.28
CA GLN A 171 1.82 10.11 -1.88
C GLN A 171 1.94 9.06 -3.00
N PHE A 172 2.59 9.44 -4.10
CA PHE A 172 2.92 8.50 -5.16
C PHE A 172 4.08 7.58 -4.77
N HIS A 173 3.94 6.31 -5.12
CA HIS A 173 4.96 5.27 -4.93
C HIS A 173 5.16 4.50 -6.22
N GLY A 174 6.42 4.36 -6.63
CA GLY A 174 6.79 3.70 -7.88
C GLY A 174 8.29 3.75 -8.16
N ASN A 175 8.64 3.62 -9.44
CA ASN A 175 9.98 3.82 -9.99
C ASN A 175 9.91 4.91 -11.07
N GLY A 176 10.42 6.11 -10.77
CA GLY A 176 10.15 7.28 -11.61
C GLY A 176 8.66 7.64 -11.54
N GLN A 177 7.98 7.69 -12.69
CA GLN A 177 6.55 7.97 -12.80
C GLN A 177 5.69 6.72 -13.05
N THR A 178 6.28 5.53 -13.03
CA THR A 178 5.53 4.27 -13.17
C THR A 178 5.32 3.62 -11.82
N SER A 179 4.10 3.16 -11.56
CA SER A 179 3.74 2.41 -10.36
C SER A 179 3.44 0.98 -10.72
N HIS A 180 3.97 0.04 -9.93
CA HIS A 180 3.79 -1.38 -10.15
C HIS A 180 3.30 -2.03 -8.87
N THR A 181 2.14 -2.69 -8.92
CA THR A 181 1.75 -3.64 -7.87
C THR A 181 2.64 -4.87 -7.92
N VAL A 182 2.72 -5.66 -6.85
CA VAL A 182 3.44 -6.95 -6.81
C VAL A 182 3.05 -7.84 -7.99
N SER A 183 1.77 -7.87 -8.37
CA SER A 183 1.31 -8.63 -9.54
C SER A 183 1.97 -8.18 -10.85
N SER A 184 2.03 -6.87 -11.08
CA SER A 184 2.66 -6.32 -12.29
C SER A 184 4.19 -6.36 -12.23
N ALA A 185 4.78 -6.20 -11.06
CA ALA A 185 6.22 -6.24 -10.83
C ALA A 185 6.79 -7.64 -11.11
N ILE A 186 6.09 -8.71 -10.72
CA ILE A 186 6.45 -10.08 -11.08
C ILE A 186 6.41 -10.29 -12.60
N ARG A 187 5.36 -9.79 -13.29
CA ARG A 187 5.25 -9.91 -14.75
C ARG A 187 6.37 -9.17 -15.49
N ALA A 188 6.81 -8.04 -14.92
CA ALA A 188 7.88 -7.21 -15.46
C ALA A 188 9.27 -7.59 -14.93
N SER A 189 9.38 -8.62 -14.09
CA SER A 189 10.62 -9.07 -13.44
C SER A 189 11.42 -7.94 -12.78
N LEU A 190 10.76 -7.07 -12.02
CA LEU A 190 11.40 -5.88 -11.42
C LEU A 190 12.33 -6.20 -10.25
N LEU A 191 11.97 -7.19 -9.44
CA LEU A 191 12.80 -7.74 -8.38
C LEU A 191 13.53 -8.95 -8.98
N GLU A 192 14.86 -8.88 -8.99
CA GLU A 192 15.75 -9.74 -9.79
C GLU A 192 16.22 -10.98 -9.00
N SER A 193 16.15 -10.97 -7.67
CA SER A 193 16.67 -12.08 -6.84
C SER A 193 15.73 -12.52 -5.73
N GLY A 194 15.90 -13.76 -5.26
CA GLY A 194 15.20 -14.26 -4.08
C GLY A 194 15.42 -13.36 -2.86
N ARG A 195 16.67 -12.94 -2.62
CA ARG A 195 17.02 -12.05 -1.50
C ARG A 195 16.22 -10.74 -1.51
N GLU A 196 16.03 -10.12 -2.67
CA GLU A 196 15.19 -8.93 -2.77
C GLU A 196 13.73 -9.21 -2.40
N TRP A 197 13.18 -10.35 -2.82
CA TRP A 197 11.83 -10.77 -2.47
C TRP A 197 11.66 -11.06 -0.97
N TYR A 198 12.62 -11.76 -0.34
CA TYR A 198 12.60 -12.02 1.10
C TYR A 198 12.63 -10.72 1.91
N LEU A 199 13.56 -9.81 1.61
CA LEU A 199 13.64 -8.49 2.24
C LEU A 199 12.38 -7.64 2.00
N PHE A 200 11.82 -7.71 0.79
CA PHE A 200 10.58 -7.01 0.45
C PHE A 200 9.39 -7.54 1.28
N LEU A 201 9.24 -8.86 1.38
CA LEU A 201 8.16 -9.49 2.14
C LEU A 201 8.33 -9.26 3.65
N GLU A 202 9.55 -9.31 4.17
CA GLU A 202 9.86 -9.02 5.57
C GLU A 202 9.39 -7.62 5.96
N LYS A 203 9.67 -6.62 5.12
CA LYS A 203 9.21 -5.24 5.33
C LYS A 203 7.70 -5.08 5.25
N LEU A 204 7.04 -5.86 4.38
CA LEU A 204 5.59 -5.87 4.29
C LEU A 204 4.98 -6.43 5.58
N VAL A 205 5.52 -7.54 6.09
CA VAL A 205 5.11 -8.14 7.37
C VAL A 205 5.30 -7.14 8.52
N LYS A 206 6.43 -6.43 8.56
CA LYS A 206 6.68 -5.36 9.54
C LYS A 206 5.66 -4.22 9.43
N ALA A 207 5.26 -3.82 8.21
CA ALA A 207 4.22 -2.80 8.00
C ALA A 207 2.84 -3.23 8.53
N VAL A 208 2.47 -4.49 8.29
CA VAL A 208 1.21 -5.06 8.83
C VAL A 208 1.27 -5.17 10.35
N SER A 209 2.41 -5.60 10.90
CA SER A 209 2.63 -5.64 12.36
C SER A 209 2.52 -4.26 12.99
N PHE A 210 3.06 -3.22 12.35
CA PHE A 210 2.89 -1.83 12.78
C PHE A 210 1.41 -1.43 12.80
N MET A 211 0.67 -1.71 11.73
CA MET A 211 -0.77 -1.42 11.66
C MET A 211 -1.56 -2.15 12.75
N HIS A 212 -1.26 -3.43 13.01
CA HIS A 212 -1.86 -4.20 14.10
C HIS A 212 -1.53 -3.62 15.48
N SER A 213 -0.30 -3.15 15.70
CA SER A 213 0.07 -2.46 16.95
C SER A 213 -0.76 -1.18 17.18
N LYS A 214 -1.25 -0.56 16.10
CA LYS A 214 -2.16 0.60 16.13
C LYS A 214 -3.64 0.20 16.20
N GLN A 215 -3.95 -1.08 16.45
CA GLN A 215 -5.31 -1.61 16.54
C GLN A 215 -6.12 -1.54 15.24
N TRP A 216 -5.44 -1.54 14.09
CA TRP A 216 -6.06 -1.52 12.76
C TRP A 216 -5.83 -2.85 12.03
N LEU A 217 -6.84 -3.32 11.32
CA LEU A 217 -6.80 -4.45 10.38
C LEU A 217 -6.89 -3.91 8.95
N HIS A 218 -6.19 -4.54 8.01
CA HIS A 218 -6.23 -4.13 6.59
C HIS A 218 -7.41 -4.78 5.86
N ASN A 219 -7.63 -6.09 6.06
CA ASN A 219 -8.73 -6.90 5.54
C ASN A 219 -8.79 -7.13 4.01
N ASP A 220 -7.84 -6.61 3.24
CA ASP A 220 -7.74 -6.85 1.78
C ASP A 220 -6.30 -6.98 1.28
N ILE A 221 -5.42 -7.59 2.08
CA ILE A 221 -4.01 -7.80 1.68
C ILE A 221 -3.98 -8.80 0.52
N LYS A 222 -3.40 -8.39 -0.61
CA LYS A 222 -3.22 -9.21 -1.81
C LYS A 222 -2.19 -8.56 -2.73
N HIS A 223 -1.70 -9.31 -3.72
CA HIS A 223 -0.68 -8.85 -4.66
C HIS A 223 -1.03 -7.58 -5.47
N ASN A 224 -2.31 -7.19 -5.53
CA ASN A 224 -2.76 -5.96 -6.19
C ASN A 224 -2.80 -4.75 -5.25
N ASN A 225 -2.80 -4.98 -3.93
CA ASN A 225 -2.87 -3.93 -2.92
C ASN A 225 -1.49 -3.68 -2.27
N VAL A 226 -0.41 -4.15 -2.90
CA VAL A 226 0.97 -3.85 -2.50
C VAL A 226 1.72 -3.31 -3.71
N VAL A 227 2.20 -2.09 -3.60
CA VAL A 227 3.01 -1.39 -4.62
C VAL A 227 4.49 -1.60 -4.33
N CYS A 228 5.28 -1.76 -5.40
CA CYS A 228 6.73 -1.81 -5.35
C CYS A 228 7.29 -0.40 -5.57
N HIS A 229 7.84 0.19 -4.51
CA HIS A 229 8.51 1.48 -4.56
C HIS A 229 10.02 1.30 -4.64
N LEU A 230 10.68 1.87 -5.64
CA LEU A 230 12.14 1.87 -5.71
C LEU A 230 12.69 3.09 -4.95
N SER A 231 13.45 2.84 -3.90
CA SER A 231 14.14 3.88 -3.14
C SER A 231 15.57 3.45 -2.86
N GLN A 232 16.55 4.30 -3.19
CA GLN A 232 17.98 4.01 -2.99
C GLN A 232 18.41 2.65 -3.57
N LYS A 233 17.93 2.32 -4.77
CA LYS A 233 18.16 1.02 -5.46
C LYS A 233 17.59 -0.21 -4.75
N ILE A 234 16.76 -0.03 -3.71
CA ILE A 234 16.11 -1.12 -2.98
C ILE A 234 14.60 -1.02 -3.18
N TRP A 235 13.99 -2.13 -3.58
CA TRP A 235 12.53 -2.24 -3.65
C TRP A 235 11.92 -2.33 -2.25
N GLN A 236 10.92 -1.49 -2.00
CA GLN A 236 10.19 -1.38 -0.75
C GLN A 236 8.71 -1.68 -1.00
N PRO A 237 8.04 -2.47 -0.16
CA PRO A 237 6.60 -2.64 -0.25
C PRO A 237 5.89 -1.39 0.25
N VAL A 238 4.81 -1.04 -0.41
CA VAL A 238 3.84 -0.05 0.10
C VAL A 238 2.47 -0.70 0.06
N LEU A 239 1.91 -0.98 1.24
CA LEU A 239 0.56 -1.51 1.38
C LEU A 239 -0.44 -0.37 1.12
N ILE A 240 -1.34 -0.55 0.16
CA ILE A 240 -2.30 0.47 -0.30
C ILE A 240 -3.74 -0.03 -0.18
N ASP A 241 -4.70 0.87 -0.44
CA ASP A 241 -6.15 0.61 -0.47
C ASP A 241 -6.74 0.22 0.89
N PHE A 242 -6.97 1.25 1.71
CA PHE A 242 -7.46 1.12 3.08
C PHE A 242 -8.99 1.16 3.19
N GLY A 243 -9.71 1.14 2.07
CA GLY A 243 -11.19 1.26 2.05
C GLY A 243 -11.93 0.13 2.78
N LYS A 244 -11.25 -0.98 3.08
CA LYS A 244 -11.77 -2.11 3.88
C LYS A 244 -11.13 -2.21 5.27
N SER A 245 -10.24 -1.29 5.62
CA SER A 245 -9.55 -1.28 6.90
C SER A 245 -10.52 -0.94 8.03
N LEU A 246 -10.31 -1.54 9.20
CA LEU A 246 -11.17 -1.38 10.36
C LEU A 246 -10.35 -1.39 11.64
N LYS A 247 -10.79 -0.66 12.66
CA LYS A 247 -10.25 -0.87 14.00
C LYS A 247 -10.70 -2.22 14.54
N PHE A 248 -9.91 -2.79 15.44
CA PHE A 248 -10.23 -4.07 16.10
C PHE A 248 -11.60 -4.00 16.80
N VAL A 249 -11.89 -2.87 17.44
CA VAL A 249 -13.14 -2.61 18.15
C VAL A 249 -14.36 -2.53 17.23
N ASP A 250 -14.17 -2.29 15.94
CA ASP A 250 -15.22 -2.18 14.93
C ASP A 250 -15.38 -3.48 14.12
N ALA A 251 -14.48 -4.44 14.30
CA ALA A 251 -14.56 -5.73 13.62
C ALA A 251 -15.83 -6.48 14.08
N ARG A 252 -16.73 -6.72 13.13
CA ARG A 252 -17.95 -7.51 13.32
C ARG A 252 -17.94 -8.69 12.36
N LYS A 253 -18.71 -9.72 12.71
CA LYS A 253 -18.98 -10.85 11.83
C LYS A 253 -19.78 -10.35 10.62
N THR A 254 -19.37 -10.74 9.42
CA THR A 254 -20.14 -10.42 8.21
C THR A 254 -21.42 -11.25 8.20
N SER A 255 -22.56 -10.63 7.89
CA SER A 255 -23.83 -11.33 7.67
C SER A 255 -23.87 -12.01 6.29
N MET A 256 -23.09 -11.50 5.33
CA MET A 256 -23.01 -12.05 3.98
C MET A 256 -21.96 -13.16 3.91
N LYS A 257 -22.43 -14.39 3.70
CA LYS A 257 -21.57 -15.51 3.32
C LYS A 257 -21.22 -15.41 1.84
N ARG A 258 -19.95 -15.59 1.49
CA ARG A 258 -19.47 -15.60 0.10
C ARG A 258 -18.75 -16.91 -0.20
N CYS A 259 -18.50 -17.18 -1.49
CA CYS A 259 -17.71 -18.32 -1.90
C CYS A 259 -16.21 -18.04 -1.66
N PRO A 260 -15.48 -18.90 -0.93
CA PRO A 260 -14.03 -18.75 -0.74
C PRO A 260 -13.22 -18.71 -2.05
N LYS A 261 -13.74 -19.29 -3.14
CA LYS A 261 -13.08 -19.30 -4.45
C LYS A 261 -12.99 -17.90 -5.08
N ASP A 262 -13.95 -17.01 -4.77
CA ASP A 262 -14.00 -15.66 -5.33
C ASP A 262 -13.08 -14.69 -4.57
N TYR A 263 -12.75 -15.03 -3.32
CA TYR A 263 -11.93 -14.22 -2.42
C TYR A 263 -10.83 -15.08 -1.76
N PRO A 264 -9.95 -15.72 -2.56
CA PRO A 264 -9.01 -16.72 -2.04
C PRO A 264 -7.92 -16.12 -1.13
N TRP A 265 -7.77 -14.79 -1.12
CA TRP A 265 -6.88 -14.07 -0.20
C TRP A 265 -7.52 -13.74 1.15
N ILE A 266 -8.84 -13.86 1.31
CA ILE A 266 -9.52 -13.61 2.58
C ILE A 266 -9.66 -14.95 3.32
N ALA A 267 -9.38 -14.96 4.62
CA ALA A 267 -9.43 -16.16 5.43
C ALA A 267 -10.80 -16.85 5.37
N PRO A 268 -10.86 -18.18 5.24
CA PRO A 268 -12.08 -18.91 4.94
C PRO A 268 -13.17 -18.73 6.00
N GLU A 269 -12.82 -18.67 7.28
CA GLU A 269 -13.74 -18.41 8.38
C GLU A 269 -14.37 -17.00 8.31
N ILE A 270 -13.67 -16.02 7.74
CA ILE A 270 -14.17 -14.67 7.53
C ILE A 270 -15.08 -14.65 6.29
N VAL A 271 -14.66 -15.28 5.18
CA VAL A 271 -15.44 -15.32 3.93
C VAL A 271 -16.78 -16.03 4.11
N LYS A 272 -16.79 -17.12 4.88
CA LYS A 272 -18.01 -17.87 5.21
C LYS A 272 -18.90 -17.16 6.23
N GLY A 273 -18.48 -15.99 6.73
CA GLY A 273 -19.18 -15.30 7.79
C GLY A 273 -19.33 -16.18 9.02
N GLU A 274 -18.27 -16.88 9.41
CA GLU A 274 -18.20 -17.72 10.61
C GLU A 274 -17.50 -16.97 11.75
N ALA A 275 -16.50 -16.15 11.41
CA ALA A 275 -15.75 -15.29 12.31
C ALA A 275 -15.81 -13.80 11.92
N ARG A 276 -15.46 -12.93 12.87
CA ARG A 276 -15.15 -11.52 12.57
C ARG A 276 -13.78 -11.40 11.92
N LYS A 277 -13.55 -10.29 11.22
CA LYS A 277 -12.21 -9.89 10.78
C LYS A 277 -11.24 -9.82 11.98
N SER A 278 -10.01 -10.28 11.80
CA SER A 278 -9.02 -10.39 12.88
C SER A 278 -7.58 -10.32 12.37
N ILE A 279 -6.62 -10.28 13.30
CA ILE A 279 -5.18 -10.32 13.01
C ILE A 279 -4.84 -11.58 12.21
N GLU A 280 -5.38 -12.72 12.63
CA GLU A 280 -5.19 -14.03 11.98
C GLU A 280 -5.73 -14.02 10.55
N GLY A 281 -6.76 -13.20 10.29
CA GLY A 281 -7.27 -12.95 8.94
C GLY A 281 -6.25 -12.26 8.03
N ASP A 282 -5.60 -11.21 8.52
CA ASP A 282 -4.52 -10.52 7.78
C ASP A 282 -3.27 -11.43 7.62
N VAL A 283 -2.96 -12.28 8.61
CA VAL A 283 -1.88 -13.29 8.51
C VAL A 283 -2.17 -14.29 7.39
N PHE A 284 -3.41 -14.78 7.27
CA PHE A 284 -3.83 -15.64 6.17
C PHE A 284 -3.63 -14.94 4.82
N SER A 285 -4.06 -13.68 4.71
CA SER A 285 -3.92 -12.89 3.48
C SER A 285 -2.45 -12.66 3.09
N LEU A 286 -1.55 -12.47 4.06
CA LEU A 286 -0.11 -12.46 3.83
C LEU A 286 0.41 -13.80 3.31
N GLY A 287 -0.02 -14.92 3.90
CA GLY A 287 0.30 -16.26 3.41
C GLY A 287 -0.13 -16.47 1.96
N TYR A 288 -1.34 -16.01 1.61
CA TYR A 288 -1.82 -16.06 0.22
C TYR A 288 -0.92 -15.26 -0.74
N LEU A 289 -0.51 -14.06 -0.34
CA LEU A 289 0.41 -13.23 -1.12
C LEU A 289 1.78 -13.90 -1.28
N MET A 290 2.34 -14.47 -0.21
CA MET A 290 3.62 -15.20 -0.24
C MET A 290 3.55 -16.41 -1.17
N LYS A 291 2.47 -17.21 -1.08
CA LYS A 291 2.20 -18.31 -2.01
C LYS A 291 2.13 -17.84 -3.46
N TYR A 292 1.48 -16.70 -3.71
CA TYR A 292 1.40 -16.10 -5.05
C TYR A 292 2.78 -15.77 -5.62
N VAL A 293 3.68 -15.21 -4.80
CA VAL A 293 5.08 -14.91 -5.14
C VAL A 293 5.84 -16.21 -5.41
N ALA A 294 5.80 -17.17 -4.47
CA ALA A 294 6.51 -18.46 -4.60
C ALA A 294 6.16 -19.18 -5.91
N HIS A 295 4.89 -19.19 -6.30
CA HIS A 295 4.45 -19.87 -7.52
C HIS A 295 4.90 -19.20 -8.82
N ARG A 296 5.40 -17.95 -8.77
CA ARG A 296 5.73 -17.14 -9.96
C ARG A 296 7.18 -16.66 -10.00
N VAL A 297 7.90 -16.74 -8.89
CA VAL A 297 9.30 -16.35 -8.76
C VAL A 297 10.10 -17.59 -8.40
N ALA A 298 10.96 -18.04 -9.32
CA ALA A 298 11.64 -19.33 -9.20
C ALA A 298 12.54 -19.39 -7.95
N GLU A 299 13.19 -18.28 -7.65
CA GLU A 299 14.10 -18.04 -6.55
C GLU A 299 13.42 -18.11 -5.18
N CYS A 300 12.08 -18.03 -5.14
CA CYS A 300 11.28 -18.17 -3.93
C CYS A 300 10.71 -19.58 -3.73
N ARG A 301 11.03 -20.57 -4.58
CA ARG A 301 10.48 -21.94 -4.47
C ARG A 301 11.31 -22.84 -3.54
N SER A 302 11.57 -22.38 -2.32
CA SER A 302 12.19 -23.20 -1.28
C SER A 302 11.13 -23.97 -0.47
N ALA A 303 11.49 -25.15 0.04
CA ALA A 303 10.61 -25.91 0.95
C ALA A 303 10.28 -25.10 2.21
N HIS A 304 11.29 -24.42 2.78
CA HIS A 304 11.12 -23.55 3.94
C HIS A 304 10.08 -22.44 3.72
N PHE A 305 10.17 -21.72 2.59
CA PHE A 305 9.19 -20.67 2.27
C PHE A 305 7.79 -21.24 2.01
N SER A 306 7.72 -22.44 1.42
CA SER A 306 6.48 -23.19 1.26
C SER A 306 5.81 -23.50 2.59
N ASP A 307 6.57 -24.03 3.54
CA ASP A 307 6.08 -24.33 4.87
C ASP A 307 5.61 -23.07 5.60
N LEU A 308 6.35 -21.97 5.47
CA LEU A 308 5.99 -20.69 6.08
C LEU A 308 4.64 -20.18 5.59
N TYR A 309 4.42 -20.06 4.27
CA TYR A 309 3.14 -19.54 3.78
C TYR A 309 1.98 -20.50 4.04
N ASN A 310 2.23 -21.82 4.07
CA ASN A 310 1.20 -22.82 4.41
C ASN A 310 0.79 -22.72 5.89
N LYS A 311 1.73 -22.47 6.81
CA LYS A 311 1.42 -22.17 8.22
C LYS A 311 0.57 -20.91 8.36
N CYS A 312 0.92 -19.84 7.64
CA CYS A 312 0.11 -18.62 7.59
C CYS A 312 -1.32 -18.88 7.07
N MET A 313 -1.46 -19.78 6.10
CA MET A 313 -2.74 -20.14 5.49
C MET A 313 -3.49 -21.29 6.19
N SER A 314 -3.13 -21.64 7.43
CA SER A 314 -3.84 -22.68 8.19
C SER A 314 -5.35 -22.42 8.23
N ILE A 315 -6.13 -23.50 8.06
CA ILE A 315 -7.60 -23.45 8.17
C ILE A 315 -8.06 -23.10 9.60
N ILE A 316 -7.24 -23.47 10.60
CA ILE A 316 -7.48 -23.17 12.01
C ILE A 316 -6.76 -21.84 12.32
N PRO A 317 -7.47 -20.75 12.64
CA PRO A 317 -6.86 -19.42 12.84
C PRO A 317 -5.80 -19.39 13.94
N SER A 318 -6.03 -20.10 15.05
CA SER A 318 -5.09 -20.16 16.19
C SER A 318 -3.77 -20.89 15.88
N HIS A 319 -3.71 -21.65 14.79
CA HIS A 319 -2.46 -22.30 14.34
C HIS A 319 -1.61 -21.39 13.44
N ARG A 320 -2.13 -20.22 13.04
CA ARG A 320 -1.37 -19.28 12.22
C ARG A 320 -0.30 -18.60 13.09
N PRO A 321 0.93 -18.44 12.57
CA PRO A 321 2.02 -17.86 13.35
C PRO A 321 1.82 -16.37 13.61
N SER A 322 2.51 -15.85 14.62
CA SER A 322 2.60 -14.40 14.84
C SER A 322 3.37 -13.72 13.71
N LEU A 323 3.07 -12.45 13.42
CA LEU A 323 3.81 -11.68 12.42
C LEU A 323 5.31 -11.53 12.78
N GLN A 324 5.65 -11.54 14.07
CA GLN A 324 7.04 -11.53 14.52
C GLN A 324 7.77 -12.82 14.11
N PHE A 325 7.12 -13.98 14.25
CA PHE A 325 7.66 -15.24 13.76
C PHE A 325 7.84 -15.18 12.24
N VAL A 326 6.82 -14.75 11.51
CA VAL A 326 6.87 -14.69 10.03
C VAL A 326 7.99 -13.76 9.54
N ALA A 327 8.19 -12.61 10.17
CA ALA A 327 9.28 -11.69 9.80
C ALA A 327 10.66 -12.33 10.02
N ARG A 328 10.84 -13.10 11.10
CA ARG A 328 12.10 -13.78 11.40
C ARG A 328 12.43 -14.88 10.38
N GLU A 329 11.44 -15.64 9.94
CA GLU A 329 11.65 -16.69 8.92
C GLU A 329 11.90 -16.12 7.51
N LEU A 330 11.73 -14.81 7.30
CA LEU A 330 12.00 -14.13 6.03
C LEU A 330 13.39 -13.45 5.97
N HIS A 331 14.11 -13.38 7.09
CA HIS A 331 15.38 -12.67 7.21
C HIS A 331 16.58 -13.57 6.87
#